data_AF-A0A925MPF3-F1
#
_entry.id   AF-A0A925MPF3-F1
#
_cell.length_a   1.000
_cell.length_b   1.000
_cell.length_c   1.000
_cell.angle_alpha   90.00
_cell.angle_beta   90.00
_cell.angle_gamma   90.00
#
_symmetry.space_group_name_H-M   'P 1'
#
loop_
_entity.id
_entity.type
_entity.pdbx_description
1 polymer ?
#
loop_
_entity_poly.entity_id
_entity_poly.type
_entity_poly.pdbx_seq_one_letter_code
_entity_poly.pdbx_strand_id
1 'polypeptide(L)'
;YQNFKERHKDEEATIQALTEIGDNPLPASINVKAKDPNKYDSIVTFLKDKETAQGSDTIIDKINYTEKNQQAIGSLNRIINASNKLGILVAVFFAIVSILITFNTIRLAIYIFREEVSVMRLVGASETYIRAPFVTVGILYGLVSAIVTTIILLPITHYAGNWTEKLGTGINLFDYYRANMLMITVALAVAGSLLGAISSFLAIKKYLKV
;
A
#
# COMPACT_ATOMS: atom_id res chain seq x y z
N TYR A 1 -21.36 8.78 25.57
CA TYR A 1 -21.73 8.01 26.77
C TYR A 1 -21.59 6.50 26.58
N GLN A 2 -22.38 5.82 25.72
CA GLN A 2 -22.32 4.34 25.59
C GLN A 2 -20.94 3.80 25.19
N ASN A 3 -20.29 4.41 24.19
CA ASN A 3 -18.93 4.03 23.78
C ASN A 3 -17.88 4.20 24.90
N PHE A 4 -18.12 5.11 25.86
CA PHE A 4 -17.22 5.30 26.99
C PHE A 4 -17.39 4.18 28.02
N LYS A 5 -18.64 3.82 28.35
CA LYS A 5 -18.93 2.65 29.20
C LYS A 5 -18.33 1.38 28.60
N GLU A 6 -18.45 1.19 27.28
CA GLU A 6 -17.92 0.01 26.61
C GLU A 6 -16.40 -0.12 26.69
N ARG A 7 -15.66 0.98 26.54
CA ARG A 7 -14.19 0.97 26.63
C ARG A 7 -13.65 0.74 28.04
N HIS A 8 -14.45 1.08 29.06
CA HIS A 8 -14.06 0.96 30.46
C HIS A 8 -14.90 -0.10 31.17
N LYS A 9 -15.47 -1.07 30.43
CA LYS A 9 -16.24 -2.19 30.99
C LYS A 9 -15.44 -2.97 32.04
N ASP A 10 -14.13 -3.02 31.86
CA ASP A 10 -13.21 -3.75 32.74
C ASP A 10 -12.68 -2.90 33.92
N GLU A 11 -13.02 -1.60 33.96
CA GLU A 11 -12.63 -0.69 35.05
C GLU A 11 -13.81 -0.44 36.00
N GLU A 12 -13.96 -1.35 36.96
CA GLU A 12 -15.09 -1.40 37.89
C GLU A 12 -15.31 -0.08 38.65
N ALA A 13 -14.23 0.58 39.10
CA ALA A 13 -14.28 1.86 39.79
C ALA A 13 -14.84 3.00 38.93
N THR A 14 -14.51 3.02 37.64
CA THR A 14 -14.96 4.04 36.68
C THR A 14 -16.46 3.89 36.38
N ILE A 15 -16.94 2.65 36.27
CA ILE A 15 -18.36 2.35 36.02
C ILE A 15 -19.22 2.62 37.27
N GLN A 16 -18.72 2.29 38.46
CA GLN A 16 -19.41 2.61 39.73
C GLN A 16 -19.56 4.12 39.91
N ALA A 17 -18.48 4.89 39.70
CA ALA A 17 -18.54 6.36 39.76
C ALA A 17 -19.55 6.95 38.75
N LEU A 18 -19.65 6.38 37.54
CA LEU A 18 -20.63 6.81 36.53
C LEU A 18 -22.08 6.45 36.91
N THR A 19 -22.27 5.40 37.70
CA THR A 19 -23.59 4.94 38.15
C THR A 19 -24.09 5.77 39.32
N GLU A 20 -23.20 6.16 40.25
CA GLU A 20 -23.50 7.07 41.36
C GLU A 20 -23.93 8.47 40.90
N ILE A 21 -23.36 8.98 39.79
CA ILE A 21 -23.74 10.28 39.22
C ILE A 21 -25.15 10.26 38.61
N GLY A 22 -25.67 9.09 38.23
CA GLY A 22 -27.05 8.89 37.75
C GLY A 22 -27.38 9.46 36.36
N ASP A 23 -26.68 10.50 35.90
CA ASP A 23 -26.83 11.12 34.58
C ASP A 23 -25.52 11.06 33.76
N ASN A 24 -25.52 11.52 32.51
CA ASN A 24 -24.33 11.61 31.66
C ASN A 24 -23.50 12.87 31.98
N PRO A 25 -22.36 12.76 32.69
CA PRO A 25 -21.53 13.92 33.02
C PRO A 25 -20.61 14.34 31.87
N LEU A 26 -20.60 13.60 30.76
CA LEU A 26 -19.67 13.84 29.66
C LEU A 26 -20.20 14.95 28.75
N PRO A 27 -19.37 15.95 28.42
CA PRO A 27 -19.75 17.00 27.48
C PRO A 27 -20.05 16.41 26.10
N ALA A 28 -20.90 17.12 25.34
CA ALA A 28 -21.13 16.79 23.94
C ALA A 28 -19.80 16.81 23.18
N SER A 29 -19.52 15.75 22.42
CA SER A 29 -18.26 15.61 21.68
C SER A 29 -18.54 15.17 20.24
N ILE A 30 -17.79 15.76 19.32
CA ILE A 30 -17.82 15.40 17.89
C ILE A 30 -16.46 14.82 17.52
N ASN A 31 -16.46 13.61 17.00
CA ASN A 31 -15.24 12.96 16.50
C ASN A 31 -15.03 13.31 15.03
N VAL A 32 -14.09 14.21 14.76
CA VAL A 32 -13.71 14.59 13.40
C VAL A 32 -12.59 13.68 12.92
N LYS A 33 -12.87 12.86 11.90
CA LYS A 33 -11.87 12.03 11.22
C LYS A 33 -11.42 12.73 9.94
N ALA A 34 -10.16 13.12 9.87
CA ALA A 34 -9.61 13.64 8.62
C ALA A 34 -9.44 12.50 7.61
N LYS A 35 -9.76 12.75 6.34
CA LYS A 35 -9.45 11.82 5.24
C LYS A 35 -7.94 11.68 5.03
N ASP A 36 -7.19 12.74 5.30
CA ASP A 36 -5.74 12.79 5.20
C ASP A 36 -5.16 13.20 6.56
N PRO A 37 -4.32 12.36 7.19
CA PRO A 37 -3.65 12.69 8.44
C PRO A 37 -2.79 13.98 8.39
N ASN A 38 -2.36 14.43 7.22
CA ASN A 38 -1.58 15.65 7.08
C ASN A 38 -2.44 16.93 7.21
N LYS A 39 -3.77 16.81 7.11
CA LYS A 39 -4.69 17.95 7.15
C LYS A 39 -5.24 18.26 8.54
N TYR A 40 -4.90 17.47 9.56
CA TYR A 40 -5.38 17.70 10.93
C TYR A 40 -5.04 19.10 11.43
N ASP A 41 -3.84 19.60 11.11
CA ASP A 41 -3.41 20.94 11.52
C ASP A 41 -4.26 22.06 10.89
N SER A 42 -4.58 21.94 9.59
CA SER A 42 -5.46 22.86 8.89
C SER A 42 -6.90 22.80 9.40
N ILE A 43 -7.40 21.61 9.72
CA ILE A 43 -8.75 21.42 10.28
C ILE A 43 -8.84 22.10 11.65
N VAL A 44 -7.82 21.93 12.49
CA VAL A 44 -7.80 22.55 13.83
C VAL A 44 -7.67 24.06 13.73
N THR A 45 -6.84 24.55 12.82
CA THR A 45 -6.73 26.00 12.56
C THR A 45 -8.06 26.59 12.09
N PHE A 46 -8.76 25.91 11.17
CA PHE A 46 -10.09 26.33 10.71
C PHE A 46 -11.12 26.38 11.86
N LEU A 47 -11.11 25.38 12.74
CA LEU A 47 -12.04 25.34 13.88
C LEU A 47 -11.76 26.45 14.90
N LYS A 48 -10.48 26.73 15.19
CA LYS A 48 -10.07 27.84 16.08
C LYS A 48 -10.40 29.22 15.51
N ASP A 49 -10.22 29.40 14.21
CA ASP A 49 -10.52 30.67 13.53
C ASP A 49 -12.03 30.96 13.54
N LYS A 50 -12.86 29.93 13.35
CA LYS A 50 -14.32 30.04 13.44
C LYS A 50 -14.83 30.27 14.86
N GLU A 51 -14.17 29.71 15.86
CA GLU A 51 -14.44 29.96 17.28
C GLU A 51 -14.16 31.44 17.65
N THR A 52 -13.07 32.00 17.13
CA THR A 52 -12.67 33.39 17.38
C THR A 52 -13.61 34.40 16.67
N ALA A 53 -14.16 34.04 15.52
CA ALA A 53 -15.01 34.91 14.70
C ALA A 53 -16.45 35.06 15.22
N GLN A 54 -16.95 34.17 16.09
CA GLN A 54 -18.37 34.15 16.46
C GLN A 54 -18.78 34.96 17.70
N GLY A 55 -17.84 35.52 18.47
CA GLY A 55 -18.16 36.50 19.52
C GLY A 55 -19.12 36.00 20.61
N SER A 56 -18.59 35.78 21.82
CA SER A 56 -19.34 35.50 23.07
C SER A 56 -20.14 34.19 23.15
N ASP A 57 -20.56 33.57 22.05
CA ASP A 57 -21.21 32.25 22.02
C ASP A 57 -20.25 31.18 21.45
N THR A 58 -19.20 30.85 22.21
CA THR A 58 -18.27 29.78 21.82
C THR A 58 -18.96 28.42 21.99
N ILE A 59 -19.42 27.83 20.88
CA ILE A 59 -20.04 26.49 20.83
C ILE A 59 -19.01 25.37 21.11
N ILE A 60 -17.71 25.66 20.96
CA ILE A 60 -16.62 24.70 21.10
C ILE A 60 -15.84 24.99 22.39
N ASP A 61 -16.02 24.14 23.40
CA ASP A 61 -15.35 24.28 24.71
C ASP A 61 -13.90 23.77 24.69
N LYS A 62 -13.63 22.66 23.97
CA LYS A 62 -12.29 22.08 23.92
C LYS A 62 -12.01 21.29 22.65
N ILE A 63 -10.95 21.66 21.94
CA ILE A 63 -10.41 20.86 20.84
C ILE A 63 -9.32 19.93 21.38
N ASN A 64 -9.55 18.61 21.34
CA ASN A 64 -8.62 17.60 21.84
C ASN A 64 -7.43 17.33 20.89
N TYR A 65 -6.87 18.40 20.32
CA TYR A 65 -5.65 18.40 19.50
C TYR A 65 -4.53 19.11 20.29
N THR A 66 -4.29 18.63 21.51
CA THR A 66 -3.21 19.08 22.40
C THR A 66 -1.85 18.74 21.81
N GLU A 67 -0.79 19.48 22.15
CA GLU A 67 0.60 19.27 21.68
C GLU A 67 1.02 17.78 21.68
N LYS A 68 0.65 17.02 22.70
CA LYS A 68 0.92 15.57 22.79
C LYS A 68 0.27 14.77 21.64
N ASN A 69 -0.98 15.08 21.29
CA ASN A 69 -1.69 14.43 20.18
C ASN A 69 -1.14 14.89 18.83
N GLN A 70 -0.73 16.16 18.71
CA GLN A 70 -0.06 16.69 17.51
C GLN A 70 1.28 15.99 17.26
N GLN A 71 2.10 15.84 18.30
CA GLN A 71 3.39 15.15 18.23
C GLN A 71 3.22 13.67 17.93
N ALA A 72 2.21 13.01 18.50
CA ALA A 72 1.88 11.62 18.20
C ALA A 72 1.46 11.44 16.72
N ILE A 73 0.56 12.28 16.22
CA ILE A 73 0.13 12.27 14.81
C ILE A 73 1.29 12.61 13.88
N GLY A 74 2.10 13.61 14.23
CA GLY A 74 3.28 14.01 13.45
C GLY A 74 4.34 12.90 13.40
N SER A 75 4.58 12.21 14.51
CA SER A 75 5.50 11.07 14.56
C SER A 75 4.98 9.90 13.73
N LEU A 76 3.68 9.61 13.82
CA LEU A 76 3.03 8.58 13.01
C LEU A 76 3.13 8.90 11.51
N ASN A 77 2.86 10.15 11.11
CA ASN A 77 3.01 10.59 9.71
C ASN A 77 4.46 10.50 9.24
N ARG A 78 5.44 10.80 10.08
CA ARG A 78 6.87 10.62 9.75
C ARG A 78 7.20 9.15 9.51
N ILE A 79 6.70 8.24 10.35
CA ILE A 79 6.90 6.79 10.20
C ILE A 79 6.24 6.30 8.90
N ILE A 80 4.99 6.69 8.63
CA ILE A 80 4.28 6.35 7.40
C ILE A 80 5.05 6.84 6.17
N ASN A 81 5.48 8.11 6.17
CA ASN A 81 6.21 8.69 5.05
C ASN A 81 7.59 8.05 4.85
N ALA A 82 8.30 7.74 5.93
CA ALA A 82 9.58 7.03 5.87
C ALA A 82 9.40 5.60 5.32
N SER A 83 8.38 4.89 5.79
CA SER A 83 8.03 3.56 5.32
C SER A 83 7.66 3.55 3.83
N ASN A 84 6.84 4.51 3.38
CA ASN A 84 6.49 4.68 1.96
C ASN A 84 7.72 4.97 1.09
N LYS A 85 8.61 5.87 1.52
CA LYS A 85 9.84 6.19 0.78
C LYS A 85 10.77 4.98 0.68
N LEU A 86 10.98 4.27 1.79
CA LEU A 86 11.79 3.05 1.80
C LEU A 86 11.17 1.97 0.92
N GLY A 87 9.84 1.78 0.98
CA GLY A 87 9.12 0.84 0.15
C GLY A 87 9.30 1.12 -1.34
N ILE A 88 9.16 2.38 -1.76
CA ILE A 88 9.39 2.80 -3.15
C ILE A 88 10.85 2.56 -3.57
N LEU A 89 11.81 2.91 -2.71
CA LEU A 89 13.23 2.71 -3.00
C LEU A 89 13.55 1.23 -3.24
N VAL A 90 13.05 0.35 -2.36
CA VAL A 90 13.22 -1.10 -2.47
C VAL A 90 12.53 -1.64 -3.72
N ALA A 91 11.31 -1.18 -4.03
CA ALA A 91 10.58 -1.60 -5.22
C ALA A 91 11.33 -1.24 -6.52
N VAL A 92 11.86 -0.01 -6.61
CA VAL A 92 12.65 0.44 -7.76
C VAL A 92 13.94 -0.38 -7.89
N PHE A 93 14.62 -0.65 -6.77
CA PHE A 93 15.81 -1.50 -6.76
C PHE A 93 15.52 -2.90 -7.31
N PHE A 94 14.47 -3.57 -6.84
CA PHE A 94 14.07 -4.89 -7.33
C PHE A 94 13.63 -4.86 -8.81
N ALA A 95 12.96 -3.78 -9.25
CA ALA A 95 12.62 -3.62 -10.66
C ALA A 95 13.87 -3.57 -11.55
N ILE A 96 14.91 -2.85 -11.14
CA ILE A 96 16.19 -2.80 -11.86
C ILE A 96 16.85 -4.18 -11.89
N VAL A 97 16.89 -4.88 -10.75
CA VAL A 97 17.44 -6.25 -10.67
C VAL A 97 16.69 -7.20 -11.60
N SER A 98 15.35 -7.13 -11.62
CA SER A 98 14.52 -7.94 -12.51
C SER A 98 14.84 -7.65 -13.98
N ILE A 99 14.94 -6.38 -14.38
CA ILE A 99 15.31 -5.98 -15.75
C ILE A 99 16.68 -6.56 -16.12
N LEU A 100 17.68 -6.47 -15.23
CA LEU A 100 19.03 -7.00 -15.48
C LEU A 100 19.05 -8.52 -15.66
N ILE A 101 18.31 -9.25 -14.83
CA ILE A 101 18.20 -10.71 -14.93
C ILE A 101 17.54 -11.07 -16.26
N THR A 102 16.37 -10.51 -16.56
CA THR A 102 15.64 -10.77 -17.81
C THR A 102 16.48 -10.40 -19.04
N PHE A 103 17.22 -9.29 -18.97
CA PHE A 103 18.13 -8.85 -20.02
C PHE A 103 19.22 -9.88 -20.32
N ASN A 104 19.84 -10.44 -19.27
CA ASN A 104 20.86 -11.48 -19.43
C ASN A 104 20.26 -12.79 -19.92
N THR A 105 19.09 -13.17 -19.43
CA THR A 105 18.37 -14.38 -19.88
C THR A 105 18.02 -14.30 -21.36
N ILE A 106 17.52 -13.16 -21.85
CA ILE A 106 17.18 -12.98 -23.27
C ILE A 106 18.43 -12.98 -24.14
N ARG A 107 19.53 -12.35 -23.69
CA ARG A 107 20.79 -12.42 -24.42
C ARG A 107 21.25 -13.86 -24.58
N LEU A 108 21.17 -14.65 -23.52
CA LEU A 108 21.51 -16.07 -23.54
C LEU A 108 20.59 -16.84 -24.50
N ALA A 109 19.28 -16.58 -24.46
CA ALA A 109 18.32 -17.23 -25.34
C ALA A 109 18.56 -16.89 -26.83
N ILE A 110 18.81 -15.62 -27.16
CA ILE A 110 19.15 -15.20 -28.53
C ILE A 110 20.43 -15.89 -29.02
N TYR A 111 21.43 -16.05 -28.14
CA TYR A 111 22.67 -16.75 -28.49
C TYR A 111 22.43 -18.23 -28.82
N ILE A 112 21.62 -18.90 -28.00
CA ILE A 112 21.28 -20.33 -28.20
C ILE A 112 20.49 -20.52 -29.50
N PHE A 113 19.53 -19.65 -29.79
CA PHE A 113 18.64 -19.76 -30.96
C PHE A 113 19.09 -18.90 -32.16
N ARG A 114 20.37 -18.52 -32.22
CA ARG A 114 20.89 -17.59 -33.26
C ARG A 114 20.71 -18.12 -34.68
N GLU A 115 20.80 -19.43 -34.88
CA GLU A 115 20.68 -20.08 -36.20
C GLU A 115 19.22 -20.01 -36.69
N GLU A 116 18.26 -20.30 -35.82
CA GLU A 116 16.83 -20.17 -36.14
C GLU A 116 16.47 -18.72 -36.47
N VAL A 117 16.96 -17.75 -35.68
CA VAL A 117 16.75 -16.32 -35.96
C VAL A 117 17.34 -15.92 -37.31
N SER A 118 18.48 -16.49 -37.69
CA SER A 118 19.12 -16.23 -38.99
C SER A 118 18.30 -16.79 -40.15
N VAL A 119 17.76 -18.00 -40.00
CA VAL A 119 16.84 -18.59 -40.99
C VAL A 119 15.57 -17.74 -41.13
N MET A 120 14.97 -17.31 -40.01
CA MET A 120 13.79 -16.41 -40.04
C MET A 120 14.08 -15.09 -40.76
N ARG A 121 15.27 -14.52 -40.58
CA ARG A 121 15.70 -13.32 -41.32
C ARG A 121 15.85 -13.57 -42.81
N LEU A 122 16.43 -14.71 -43.22
CA LEU A 122 16.65 -15.07 -44.62
C LEU A 122 15.35 -15.24 -45.41
N VAL A 123 14.28 -15.73 -44.75
CA VAL A 123 12.95 -15.84 -45.37
C VAL A 123 12.12 -14.55 -45.32
N GLY A 124 12.70 -13.44 -44.84
CA GLY A 124 12.06 -12.12 -44.82
C GLY A 124 11.13 -11.87 -43.62
N ALA A 125 11.28 -12.59 -42.52
CA ALA A 125 10.46 -12.35 -41.33
C ALA A 125 10.70 -10.94 -40.75
N SER A 126 9.60 -10.26 -40.39
CA SER A 126 9.68 -8.93 -39.76
C SER A 126 10.38 -8.98 -38.40
N GLU A 127 11.02 -7.88 -38.00
CA GLU A 127 11.64 -7.78 -36.67
C GLU A 127 10.63 -8.09 -35.55
N THR A 128 9.38 -7.64 -35.67
CA THR A 128 8.33 -7.90 -34.67
C THR A 128 8.05 -9.40 -34.51
N TYR A 129 8.06 -10.16 -35.61
CA TYR A 129 7.84 -11.61 -35.56
C TYR A 129 8.95 -12.33 -34.79
N ILE A 130 10.20 -11.93 -35.00
CA ILE A 130 11.36 -12.48 -34.28
C ILE A 130 11.31 -12.12 -32.78
N ARG A 131 10.74 -10.96 -32.44
CA ARG A 131 10.71 -10.42 -31.07
C ARG A 131 9.51 -10.89 -30.24
N ALA A 132 8.39 -11.19 -30.88
CA ALA A 132 7.15 -11.61 -30.25
C ALA A 132 7.31 -12.73 -29.19
N PRO A 133 8.01 -13.86 -29.45
CA PRO A 133 8.08 -14.94 -28.47
C PRO A 133 8.72 -14.50 -27.15
N PHE A 134 9.78 -13.69 -27.20
CA PHE A 134 10.49 -13.20 -26.01
C PHE A 134 9.66 -12.20 -25.17
N VAL A 135 8.84 -11.38 -25.83
CA VAL A 135 7.94 -10.45 -25.12
C VAL A 135 6.79 -11.22 -24.48
N THR A 136 6.18 -12.17 -25.19
CA THR A 136 5.11 -13.02 -24.67
C THR A 136 5.57 -13.83 -23.45
N VAL A 137 6.80 -14.38 -23.50
CA VAL A 137 7.40 -15.07 -22.36
C VAL A 137 7.54 -14.14 -21.14
N GLY A 138 7.97 -12.90 -21.35
CA GLY A 138 8.03 -11.89 -20.27
C GLY A 138 6.66 -11.58 -19.65
N ILE A 139 5.62 -11.45 -20.48
CA ILE A 139 4.24 -11.25 -20.03
C ILE A 139 3.75 -12.45 -19.22
N LEU A 140 3.98 -13.67 -19.70
CA LEU A 140 3.59 -14.91 -19.04
C LEU A 140 4.28 -15.07 -17.68
N TYR A 141 5.57 -14.76 -17.58
CA TYR A 141 6.26 -14.74 -16.28
C TYR A 141 5.61 -13.76 -15.30
N GLY A 142 5.16 -12.60 -15.78
CA GLY A 142 4.41 -11.63 -14.97
C GLY A 142 3.05 -12.16 -14.48
N LEU A 143 2.33 -12.91 -15.31
CA LEU A 143 1.06 -13.51 -14.92
C LEU A 143 1.26 -14.63 -13.90
N VAL A 144 2.23 -15.52 -14.14
CA VAL A 144 2.54 -16.63 -13.25
C VAL A 144 3.05 -16.11 -11.90
N SER A 145 3.90 -15.08 -11.90
CA SER A 145 4.40 -14.49 -10.66
C SER A 145 3.27 -13.91 -9.81
N ALA A 146 2.27 -13.26 -10.42
CA ALA A 146 1.12 -12.74 -9.68
C ALA A 146 0.34 -13.85 -8.95
N ILE A 147 0.12 -14.99 -9.60
CA ILE A 147 -0.53 -16.16 -8.97
C ILE A 147 0.33 -16.70 -7.83
N VAL A 148 1.62 -16.92 -8.08
CA VAL A 148 2.56 -17.44 -7.08
C VAL A 148 2.66 -16.51 -5.87
N THR A 149 2.80 -15.21 -6.10
CA THR A 149 2.83 -14.19 -5.03
C THR A 149 1.53 -14.16 -4.25
N THR A 150 0.38 -14.29 -4.92
CA THR A 150 -0.93 -14.33 -4.25
C THR A 150 -1.02 -15.50 -3.27
N ILE A 151 -0.54 -16.68 -3.69
CA ILE A 151 -0.53 -17.89 -2.86
C ILE A 151 0.43 -17.73 -1.68
N ILE A 152 1.63 -17.18 -1.91
CA ILE A 152 2.64 -16.95 -0.87
C ILE A 152 2.18 -15.91 0.17
N LEU A 153 1.43 -14.89 -0.25
CA LEU A 153 0.92 -13.86 0.64
C LEU A 153 -0.14 -14.37 1.62
N LEU A 154 -0.87 -15.45 1.32
CA LEU A 154 -1.89 -16.00 2.22
C LEU A 154 -1.34 -16.38 3.62
N PRO A 155 -0.32 -17.25 3.75
CA PRO A 155 0.24 -17.59 5.05
C PRO A 155 0.94 -16.41 5.73
N ILE A 156 1.59 -15.53 4.96
CA ILE A 156 2.28 -14.34 5.49
C ILE A 156 1.27 -13.38 6.12
N THR A 157 0.20 -13.06 5.39
CA THR A 157 -0.86 -12.16 5.88
C THR A 157 -1.64 -12.77 7.02
N HIS A 158 -1.81 -14.09 7.06
CA HIS A 158 -2.42 -14.77 8.20
C HIS A 158 -1.59 -14.60 9.49
N TYR A 159 -0.28 -14.85 9.42
CA TYR A 159 0.60 -14.66 10.58
C TYR A 159 0.70 -13.18 11.00
N ALA A 160 0.83 -12.28 10.03
CA ALA A 160 0.87 -10.84 10.27
C ALA A 160 -0.46 -10.29 10.80
N GLY A 161 -1.60 -10.84 10.38
CA GLY A 161 -2.95 -10.51 10.84
C GLY A 161 -3.07 -10.60 12.35
N ASN A 162 -2.68 -11.75 12.90
CA ASN A 162 -2.67 -12.01 14.34
C ASN A 162 -1.77 -11.04 15.12
N TRP A 163 -0.69 -10.54 14.51
CA TRP A 163 0.17 -9.53 15.13
C TRP A 163 -0.46 -8.14 15.07
N THR A 164 -1.08 -7.77 13.93
CA THR A 164 -1.73 -6.47 13.73
C THR A 164 -2.97 -6.26 14.59
N GLU A 165 -3.74 -7.31 14.87
CA GLU A 165 -4.87 -7.26 15.80
C GLU A 165 -4.41 -6.96 17.23
N LYS A 166 -3.31 -7.58 17.67
CA LYS A 166 -2.74 -7.37 19.02
C LYS A 166 -2.23 -5.96 19.25
N LEU A 167 -1.93 -5.23 18.17
CA LEU A 167 -1.53 -3.82 18.25
C LEU A 167 -2.71 -2.88 18.51
N GLY A 168 -3.96 -3.36 18.54
CA GLY A 168 -5.14 -2.56 18.83
C GLY A 168 -5.45 -1.50 17.77
N THR A 169 -4.89 -1.64 16.57
CA THR A 169 -5.06 -0.68 15.45
C THR A 169 -6.43 -0.78 14.78
N GLY A 170 -7.20 -1.83 15.09
CA GLY A 170 -8.49 -2.11 14.46
C GLY A 170 -8.38 -2.61 13.01
N ILE A 171 -7.17 -2.94 12.55
CA ILE A 171 -6.91 -3.43 11.20
C ILE A 171 -6.32 -4.83 11.32
N ASN A 172 -7.02 -5.83 10.77
CA ASN A 172 -6.47 -7.16 10.53
C ASN A 172 -5.97 -7.23 9.08
N LEU A 173 -4.66 -7.42 8.91
CA LEU A 173 -4.02 -7.49 7.61
C LEU A 173 -4.53 -8.66 6.75
N PHE A 174 -4.90 -9.77 7.37
CA PHE A 174 -5.44 -10.95 6.69
C PHE A 174 -6.83 -10.69 6.12
N ASP A 175 -7.72 -10.06 6.90
CA ASP A 175 -9.06 -9.71 6.44
C ASP A 175 -9.00 -8.68 5.30
N TYR A 176 -8.12 -7.69 5.42
CA TYR A 176 -7.89 -6.72 4.36
C TYR A 176 -7.38 -7.38 3.07
N TYR A 177 -6.40 -8.29 3.19
CA TYR A 177 -5.86 -9.01 2.05
C TYR A 177 -6.91 -9.89 1.38
N ARG A 178 -7.70 -10.63 2.17
CA ARG A 178 -8.78 -11.49 1.67
C ARG A 178 -9.86 -10.68 0.95
N ALA A 179 -10.29 -9.56 1.53
CA ALA A 179 -11.31 -8.69 0.95
C ALA A 179 -10.86 -8.07 -0.40
N ASN A 180 -9.57 -7.78 -0.54
CA ASN A 180 -9.00 -7.14 -1.72
C ASN A 180 -8.17 -8.09 -2.60
N MET A 181 -8.27 -9.40 -2.38
CA MET A 181 -7.39 -10.40 -3.01
C MET A 181 -7.38 -10.27 -4.53
N LEU A 182 -8.56 -10.22 -5.16
CA LEU A 182 -8.70 -10.11 -6.61
C LEU A 182 -8.05 -8.82 -7.14
N MET A 183 -8.29 -7.69 -6.49
CA MET A 183 -7.70 -6.40 -6.88
C MET A 183 -6.17 -6.45 -6.78
N ILE A 184 -5.61 -7.02 -5.71
CA ILE A 184 -4.16 -7.16 -5.51
C ILE A 184 -3.57 -8.10 -6.57
N THR A 185 -4.18 -9.24 -6.83
CA THR A 185 -3.71 -10.19 -7.85
C THR A 185 -3.73 -9.58 -9.25
N VAL A 186 -4.79 -8.85 -9.61
CA VAL A 186 -4.87 -8.15 -10.90
C VAL A 186 -3.81 -7.06 -11.00
N ALA A 187 -3.61 -6.27 -9.94
CA ALA A 187 -2.58 -5.24 -9.91
C ALA A 187 -1.17 -5.85 -10.07
N LEU A 188 -0.88 -6.97 -9.40
CA LEU A 188 0.37 -7.71 -9.55
C LEU A 188 0.55 -8.27 -10.96
N ALA A 189 -0.51 -8.83 -11.54
CA ALA A 189 -0.47 -9.38 -12.90
C ALA A 189 -0.16 -8.28 -13.92
N VAL A 190 -0.86 -7.14 -13.84
CA VAL A 190 -0.63 -6.00 -14.73
C VAL A 190 0.78 -5.44 -14.54
N ALA A 191 1.20 -5.17 -13.30
CA ALA A 191 2.52 -4.62 -13.02
C ALA A 191 3.65 -5.58 -13.44
N GLY A 192 3.52 -6.86 -13.12
CA GLY A 192 4.48 -7.90 -13.47
C GLY A 192 4.58 -8.11 -14.98
N SER A 193 3.45 -8.18 -15.69
CA SER A 193 3.45 -8.32 -17.15
C SER A 193 4.01 -7.08 -17.85
N LEU A 194 3.71 -5.87 -17.36
CA LEU A 194 4.31 -4.64 -17.89
C LEU A 194 5.83 -4.61 -17.67
N LEU A 195 6.29 -4.92 -16.46
CA LEU A 195 7.71 -5.01 -16.15
C LEU A 195 8.40 -6.06 -17.02
N GLY A 196 7.82 -7.25 -17.17
CA GLY A 196 8.34 -8.32 -18.03
C GLY A 196 8.40 -7.90 -19.50
N ALA A 197 7.33 -7.31 -20.03
CA ALA A 197 7.28 -6.84 -21.41
C ALA A 197 8.32 -5.73 -21.69
N ILE A 198 8.43 -4.74 -20.81
CA ILE A 198 9.41 -3.64 -20.93
C ILE A 198 10.83 -4.19 -20.86
N SER A 199 11.11 -5.08 -19.90
CA SER A 199 12.41 -5.72 -19.75
C SER A 199 12.81 -6.49 -21.00
N SER A 200 11.89 -7.29 -21.54
CA SER A 200 12.12 -8.05 -22.76
C SER A 200 12.36 -7.15 -23.97
N PHE A 201 11.53 -6.12 -24.13
CA PHE A 201 11.64 -5.18 -25.24
C PHE A 201 12.99 -4.43 -25.23
N LEU A 202 13.43 -3.96 -24.06
CA LEU A 202 14.72 -3.27 -23.90
C LEU A 202 15.90 -4.18 -24.25
N ALA A 203 15.86 -5.45 -23.82
CA ALA A 203 16.92 -6.42 -24.09
C ALA A 203 17.09 -6.69 -25.58
N ILE A 204 15.97 -6.92 -26.25
CA ILE A 204 15.90 -7.21 -27.67
C ILE A 204 16.39 -6.03 -28.51
N LYS A 205 15.93 -4.79 -28.21
CA LYS A 205 16.33 -3.59 -28.96
C LYS A 205 17.84 -3.42 -29.00
N LYS A 206 18.54 -3.85 -27.95
CA LYS A 206 20.00 -3.75 -27.84
C LYS A 206 20.74 -4.87 -28.60
N TYR A 207 20.22 -6.09 -28.64
CA TYR A 207 20.94 -7.24 -29.22
C TYR A 207 20.51 -7.66 -30.62
N LEU A 208 19.30 -7.31 -31.04
CA LEU A 208 18.82 -7.67 -32.38
C LEU A 208 19.31 -6.69 -33.46
N LYS A 209 19.92 -5.57 -33.08
CA LYS A 209 20.45 -4.56 -34.01
C LYS A 209 21.89 -4.84 -34.48
N VAL A 210 22.41 -6.03 -34.16
CA VAL A 210 23.70 -6.55 -34.62
C VAL A 210 23.45 -7.69 -35.62
#